data_AF-A0A1E7LTF3-F1
#
_entry.id   AF-A0A1E7LTF3-F1
#
_cell.length_a   1.000
_cell.length_b   1.000
_cell.length_c   1.000
_cell.angle_alpha   90.00
_cell.angle_beta   90.00
_cell.angle_gamma   90.00
#
_symmetry.space_group_name_H-M   'P 1'
#
loop_
_entity.id
_entity.type
_entity.pdbx_description
1 polymer ?
#
loop_
_entity_poly.entity_id
_entity_poly.type
_entity_poly.pdbx_seq_one_letter_code
_entity_poly.pdbx_strand_id
1 'polypeptide(L)'
;MADRAHPVTEQRHADLRSPLPADERDLPVDVPWLRRRAKLFSSVSKRDFHLVTDLAAYASVSGMPYLAHYAAQVYTGPKTAPLKVPLMAINLQLVTTREEADRALAHETMHLVVPSYGHKAAAFARAQLLLDEVGQLTAVPA
;
A
#
# COMPACT_ATOMS: atom_id res chain seq x y z
N MET A 1 -20.91 4.35 -1.76
CA MET A 1 -20.96 2.88 -1.71
C MET A 1 -19.65 2.38 -2.30
N ALA A 2 -18.73 1.94 -1.47
CA ALA A 2 -17.50 1.32 -1.94
C ALA A 2 -17.88 -0.08 -2.41
N ASP A 3 -17.62 -0.35 -3.69
CA ASP A 3 -17.88 -1.64 -4.31
C ASP A 3 -17.26 -2.75 -3.46
N ARG A 4 -18.10 -3.72 -3.09
CA ARG A 4 -17.66 -5.09 -2.82
C ARG A 4 -16.60 -5.41 -3.88
N ALA A 5 -15.36 -5.66 -3.48
CA ALA A 5 -14.23 -5.73 -4.41
C ALA A 5 -14.60 -6.59 -5.62
N HIS A 6 -14.78 -5.96 -6.79
CA HIS A 6 -15.18 -6.66 -8.00
C HIS A 6 -14.17 -7.79 -8.25
N PRO A 7 -14.56 -9.03 -8.58
CA PRO A 7 -13.64 -10.18 -8.66
C PRO A 7 -12.39 -9.94 -9.51
N VAL A 8 -12.52 -9.10 -10.55
CA VAL A 8 -11.40 -8.64 -11.39
C VAL A 8 -10.35 -7.83 -10.61
N THR A 9 -10.75 -7.02 -9.64
CA THR A 9 -9.86 -6.23 -8.78
C THR A 9 -9.12 -7.13 -7.79
N GLU A 10 -9.80 -8.13 -7.23
CA GLU A 10 -9.19 -9.13 -6.34
C GLU A 10 -8.15 -9.96 -7.10
N GLN A 11 -8.49 -10.46 -8.29
CA GLN A 11 -7.56 -11.21 -9.12
C GLN A 11 -6.32 -10.38 -9.49
N ARG A 12 -6.51 -9.12 -9.92
CA ARG A 12 -5.37 -8.24 -10.25
C ARG A 12 -4.48 -7.94 -9.05
N HIS A 13 -5.05 -7.91 -7.85
CA HIS A 13 -4.28 -7.76 -6.62
C HIS A 13 -3.49 -9.04 -6.32
N ALA A 14 -4.08 -10.21 -6.52
CA ALA A 14 -3.40 -11.50 -6.38
C ALA A 14 -2.28 -11.69 -7.42
N ASP A 15 -2.45 -11.14 -8.62
CA ASP A 15 -1.46 -11.20 -9.70
C ASP A 15 -0.20 -10.35 -9.44
N LEU A 16 -0.25 -9.41 -8.49
CA LEU A 16 0.92 -8.63 -8.08
C LEU A 16 1.96 -9.56 -7.44
N ARG A 17 3.20 -9.46 -7.91
CA ARG A 17 4.31 -10.31 -7.49
C ARG A 17 5.26 -9.51 -6.61
N SER A 18 5.33 -9.89 -5.32
CA SER A 18 6.34 -9.33 -4.42
C SER A 18 7.75 -9.73 -4.89
N PRO A 19 8.72 -8.81 -4.87
CA PRO A 19 10.10 -9.11 -5.20
C PRO A 19 10.83 -9.83 -4.05
N LEU A 20 10.18 -10.09 -2.91
CA LEU A 20 10.77 -10.80 -1.79
C LEU A 20 11.19 -12.23 -2.20
N PRO A 21 12.29 -12.75 -1.62
CA PRO A 21 12.62 -14.17 -1.65
C PRO A 21 11.46 -15.04 -1.16
N ALA A 22 11.35 -16.27 -1.66
CA ALA A 22 10.22 -17.15 -1.36
C ALA A 22 10.11 -17.46 0.14
N ASP A 23 11.23 -17.63 0.81
CA ASP A 23 11.34 -17.86 2.26
C ASP A 23 10.93 -16.65 3.11
N GLU A 24 10.90 -15.45 2.53
CA GLU A 24 10.47 -14.23 3.22
C GLU A 24 9.00 -13.89 3.03
N ARG A 25 8.37 -14.34 1.94
CA ARG A 25 6.99 -13.94 1.58
C ARG A 25 5.96 -14.30 2.64
N ASP A 26 6.09 -15.50 3.19
CA ASP A 26 5.16 -16.07 4.16
C ASP A 26 5.49 -15.69 5.61
N LEU A 27 6.58 -14.95 5.83
CA LEU A 27 6.91 -14.46 7.16
C LEU A 27 5.85 -13.46 7.64
N PRO A 28 5.57 -13.42 8.96
CA PRO A 28 4.65 -12.46 9.52
C PRO A 28 5.14 -11.02 9.34
N VAL A 29 4.21 -10.09 9.20
CA VAL A 29 4.49 -8.65 9.17
C VAL A 29 4.71 -8.14 10.58
N ASP A 30 5.92 -7.66 10.85
CA ASP A 30 6.21 -6.84 12.02
C ASP A 30 6.28 -5.34 11.67
N VAL A 31 5.90 -4.48 12.62
CA VAL A 31 5.86 -3.01 12.42
C VAL A 31 7.23 -2.43 12.04
N PRO A 32 8.36 -2.83 12.66
CA PRO A 32 9.68 -2.38 12.22
C PRO A 32 9.99 -2.70 10.75
N TRP A 33 9.72 -3.92 10.30
CA TRP A 33 9.88 -4.34 8.91
C TRP A 33 8.98 -3.52 7.98
N LEU A 34 7.69 -3.39 8.32
CA LEU A 34 6.73 -2.65 7.51
C LEU A 34 7.13 -1.18 7.32
N ARG A 35 7.65 -0.55 8.38
CA ARG A 35 8.16 0.83 8.31
C ARG A 35 9.37 0.95 7.38
N ARG A 36 10.32 0.01 7.44
CA ARG A 36 11.47 -0.01 6.51
C ARG A 36 10.98 -0.21 5.08
N ARG A 37 10.01 -1.11 4.89
CA ARG A 37 9.44 -1.40 3.58
C ARG A 37 8.70 -0.20 2.98
N ALA A 38 7.86 0.47 3.77
CA ALA A 38 7.17 1.70 3.38
C ALA A 38 8.13 2.81 2.94
N LYS A 39 9.31 2.95 3.58
CA LYS A 39 10.33 3.92 3.16
C LYS A 39 10.88 3.64 1.75
N LEU A 40 11.04 2.36 1.38
CA LEU A 40 11.44 2.00 0.02
C LEU A 40 10.38 2.43 -0.99
N PHE A 41 9.09 2.19 -0.70
CA PHE A 41 7.98 2.65 -1.54
C PHE A 41 7.90 4.18 -1.66
N SER A 42 8.10 4.90 -0.56
CA SER A 42 8.21 6.37 -0.54
C SER A 42 9.34 6.85 -1.46
N SER A 43 10.50 6.18 -1.42
CA SER A 43 11.66 6.50 -2.24
C SER A 43 11.40 6.27 -3.74
N VAL A 44 10.91 5.08 -4.13
CA VAL A 44 10.70 4.76 -5.57
C VAL A 44 9.58 5.59 -6.19
N SER A 45 8.51 5.85 -5.42
CA SER A 45 7.39 6.68 -5.88
C SER A 45 7.71 8.18 -5.90
N LYS A 46 8.82 8.58 -5.25
CA LYS A 46 9.19 9.99 -5.00
C LYS A 46 8.05 10.77 -4.34
N ARG A 47 7.27 10.09 -3.48
CA ARG A 47 6.14 10.65 -2.75
C ARG A 47 6.21 10.21 -1.31
N ASP A 48 6.37 11.20 -0.44
CA ASP A 48 6.34 10.98 1.00
C ASP A 48 4.92 10.65 1.47
N PHE A 49 4.82 9.72 2.41
CA PHE A 49 3.59 9.42 3.13
C PHE A 49 3.92 8.95 4.56
N HIS A 50 2.97 9.11 5.47
CA HIS A 50 3.06 8.58 6.82
C HIS A 50 2.32 7.25 6.92
N LEU A 51 3.08 6.18 7.20
CA LEU A 51 2.50 4.87 7.51
C LEU A 51 1.83 4.90 8.89
N VAL A 52 0.58 4.46 8.94
CA VAL A 52 -0.23 4.35 10.16
C VAL A 52 -0.71 2.92 10.32
N THR A 53 -0.49 2.31 11.47
CA THR A 53 -1.01 0.97 11.82
C THR A 53 -2.08 1.04 12.92
N ASP A 54 -2.23 2.19 13.56
CA ASP A 54 -3.33 2.48 14.48
C ASP A 54 -4.51 3.05 13.69
N LEU A 55 -5.49 2.19 13.42
CA LEU A 55 -6.67 2.52 12.61
C LEU A 55 -7.58 3.54 13.31
N ALA A 56 -7.57 3.60 14.64
CA ALA A 56 -8.33 4.59 15.40
C ALA A 56 -7.68 5.98 15.27
N ALA A 57 -6.35 6.05 15.36
CA ALA A 57 -5.61 7.29 15.11
C ALA A 57 -5.80 7.77 13.67
N TYR A 58 -5.76 6.87 12.67
CA TYR A 58 -6.06 7.23 11.28
C TYR A 58 -7.47 7.81 11.11
N ALA A 59 -8.49 7.19 11.71
CA ALA A 59 -9.86 7.67 11.64
C ALA A 59 -10.02 9.04 12.32
N SER A 60 -9.35 9.25 13.45
CA SER A 60 -9.36 10.53 14.16
C SER A 60 -8.74 11.66 13.34
N VAL A 61 -7.67 11.41 12.59
CA VAL A 61 -7.00 12.46 11.78
C VAL A 61 -7.73 12.69 10.46
N SER A 62 -8.19 11.62 9.80
CA SER A 62 -8.86 11.73 8.50
C SER A 62 -10.31 12.20 8.61
N GLY A 63 -10.93 12.10 9.79
CA GLY A 63 -12.36 12.35 9.99
C GLY A 63 -13.26 11.30 9.32
N MET A 64 -12.68 10.18 8.85
CA MET A 64 -13.38 9.11 8.15
C MET A 64 -13.19 7.78 8.90
N PRO A 65 -14.24 6.97 9.09
CA PRO A 65 -14.09 5.66 9.69
C PRO A 65 -13.26 4.75 8.76
N TYR A 66 -12.28 4.06 9.34
CA TYR A 66 -11.59 2.98 8.65
C TYR A 66 -12.47 1.74 8.63
N LEU A 67 -12.83 1.24 7.44
CA LEU A 67 -13.70 0.07 7.33
C LEU A 67 -12.88 -1.21 7.57
N ALA A 68 -13.38 -2.08 8.44
CA ALA A 68 -12.63 -3.26 8.89
C ALA A 68 -12.23 -4.25 7.77
N HIS A 69 -12.92 -4.23 6.63
CA HIS A 69 -12.62 -5.08 5.47
C HIS A 69 -11.57 -4.48 4.53
N TYR A 70 -11.07 -3.27 4.79
CA TYR A 70 -9.97 -2.70 4.04
C TYR A 70 -8.64 -3.22 4.58
N ALA A 71 -7.81 -3.74 3.67
CA ALA A 71 -6.45 -4.16 3.98
C ALA A 71 -5.52 -2.93 4.12
N ALA A 72 -5.75 -1.90 3.32
CA ALA A 72 -5.04 -0.63 3.39
C ALA A 72 -5.91 0.51 2.84
N GLN A 73 -5.55 1.75 3.17
CA GLN A 73 -6.20 2.93 2.62
C GLN A 73 -5.28 4.15 2.70
N VAL A 74 -5.26 4.97 1.64
CA VAL A 74 -4.64 6.29 1.65
C VAL A 74 -5.63 7.42 1.89
N TYR A 75 -5.23 8.38 2.72
CA TYR A 75 -5.88 9.68 2.88
C TYR A 75 -4.94 10.81 2.46
N THR A 76 -5.34 11.54 1.42
CA THR A 76 -4.59 12.68 0.87
C THR A 76 -5.09 14.03 1.38
N GLY A 77 -6.05 14.06 2.33
CA GLY A 77 -6.71 15.30 2.76
C GLY A 77 -8.01 15.60 1.99
N PRO A 78 -8.78 16.61 2.41
CA PRO A 78 -9.91 17.10 1.65
C PRO A 78 -9.47 17.67 0.30
N LYS A 79 -10.34 17.58 -0.72
CA LYS A 79 -10.03 18.06 -2.09
C LYS A 79 -9.62 19.55 -2.14
N THR A 80 -10.16 20.36 -1.23
CA THR A 80 -9.89 21.81 -1.13
C THR A 80 -8.61 22.14 -0.36
N ALA A 81 -8.07 21.20 0.43
CA ALA A 81 -6.85 21.38 1.20
C ALA A 81 -6.11 20.03 1.36
N PRO A 82 -5.45 19.53 0.29
CA PRO A 82 -4.68 18.29 0.37
C PRO A 82 -3.57 18.37 1.41
N LEU A 83 -3.30 17.26 2.09
CA LEU A 83 -2.16 17.12 2.99
C LEU A 83 -0.86 17.19 2.19
N LYS A 84 0.14 17.89 2.74
CA LYS A 84 1.50 17.90 2.19
C LYS A 84 2.11 16.50 2.19
N VAL A 85 1.84 15.72 3.24
CA VAL A 85 2.25 14.33 3.40
C VAL A 85 1.00 13.50 3.71
N PRO A 86 0.52 12.68 2.74
CA PRO A 86 -0.63 11.80 2.94
C PRO A 86 -0.44 10.77 4.06
N LEU A 87 -1.55 10.25 4.57
CA LEU A 87 -1.56 9.13 5.50
C LEU A 87 -1.84 7.84 4.74
N MET A 88 -1.10 6.78 5.03
CA MET A 88 -1.36 5.44 4.51
C MET A 88 -1.59 4.49 5.68
N ALA A 89 -2.82 4.04 5.85
CA ALA A 89 -3.18 3.08 6.88
C ALA A 89 -3.09 1.65 6.35
N ILE A 90 -2.53 0.74 7.14
CA ILE A 90 -2.50 -0.70 6.88
C ILE A 90 -3.15 -1.45 8.05
N ASN A 91 -4.09 -2.33 7.73
CA ASN A 91 -4.79 -3.16 8.68
C ASN A 91 -4.04 -4.48 8.90
N LEU A 92 -3.27 -4.56 9.99
CA LEU A 92 -2.49 -5.75 10.35
C LEU A 92 -3.33 -6.97 10.76
N GLN A 93 -4.66 -6.83 10.90
CA GLN A 93 -5.55 -7.99 11.08
C GLN A 93 -5.84 -8.71 9.76
N LEU A 94 -5.69 -8.02 8.62
CA LEU A 94 -5.90 -8.59 7.28
C LEU A 94 -4.59 -8.78 6.52
N VAL A 95 -3.62 -7.89 6.72
CA VAL A 95 -2.30 -7.94 6.10
C VAL A 95 -1.35 -8.62 7.08
N THR A 96 -1.26 -9.93 6.96
CA THR A 96 -0.58 -10.80 7.93
C THR A 96 0.79 -11.26 7.44
N THR A 97 0.99 -11.38 6.13
CA THR A 97 2.26 -11.79 5.51
C THR A 97 2.99 -10.65 4.83
N ARG A 98 4.31 -10.77 4.72
CA ARG A 98 5.14 -9.75 4.04
C ARG A 98 4.76 -9.58 2.58
N GLU A 99 4.33 -10.64 1.89
CA GLU A 99 3.81 -10.54 0.54
C GLU A 99 2.51 -9.71 0.47
N GLU A 100 1.56 -9.95 1.38
CA GLU A 100 0.32 -9.16 1.46
C GLU A 100 0.64 -7.69 1.71
N ALA A 101 1.60 -7.39 2.58
CA ALA A 101 2.04 -6.03 2.86
C ALA A 101 2.67 -5.35 1.63
N ASP A 102 3.48 -6.07 0.87
CA ASP A 102 4.05 -5.56 -0.38
C ASP A 102 2.96 -5.22 -1.40
N ARG A 103 1.99 -6.11 -1.59
CA ARG A 103 0.87 -5.87 -2.52
C ARG A 103 0.06 -4.65 -2.08
N ALA A 104 -0.27 -4.57 -0.78
CA ALA A 104 -1.02 -3.44 -0.21
C ALA A 104 -0.24 -2.12 -0.35
N LEU A 105 1.03 -2.09 0.02
CA LEU A 105 1.89 -0.91 -0.14
C LEU A 105 2.00 -0.48 -1.60
N ALA A 106 2.19 -1.41 -2.53
CA ALA A 106 2.29 -1.11 -3.94
C ALA A 106 0.99 -0.51 -4.50
N HIS A 107 -0.15 -1.10 -4.14
CA HIS A 107 -1.46 -0.64 -4.55
C HIS A 107 -1.75 0.78 -4.03
N GLU A 108 -1.57 0.99 -2.74
CA GLU A 108 -1.82 2.29 -2.10
C GLU A 108 -0.84 3.36 -2.56
N THR A 109 0.44 3.03 -2.71
CA THR A 109 1.46 3.95 -3.22
C THR A 109 1.16 4.36 -4.67
N MET A 110 0.61 3.45 -5.48
CA MET A 110 0.19 3.78 -6.83
C MET A 110 -0.90 4.88 -6.85
N HIS A 111 -1.85 4.85 -5.91
CA HIS A 111 -2.88 5.91 -5.80
C HIS A 111 -2.31 7.29 -5.47
N LEU A 112 -1.12 7.38 -4.87
CA LEU A 112 -0.42 8.63 -4.63
C LEU A 112 0.16 9.27 -5.91
N VAL A 113 0.46 8.44 -6.91
CA VAL A 113 1.09 8.89 -8.17
C VAL A 113 0.05 9.04 -9.27
N VAL A 114 -0.91 8.14 -9.34
CA VAL A 114 -1.97 8.12 -10.35
C VAL A 114 -3.32 8.08 -9.63
N PRO A 115 -4.11 9.18 -9.64
CA PRO A 115 -5.46 9.16 -9.12
C PRO A 115 -6.34 8.31 -10.04
N SER A 116 -6.39 7.00 -9.81
CA SER A 116 -7.16 6.06 -10.61
C SER A 116 -8.48 5.74 -9.94
N TYR A 117 -9.54 6.46 -10.33
CA TYR A 117 -10.89 5.99 -10.05
C TYR A 117 -11.19 4.79 -10.97
N GLY A 118 -11.30 3.59 -10.40
CA GLY A 118 -11.82 2.40 -11.08
C GLY A 118 -10.84 1.25 -11.35
N HIS A 119 -9.73 1.13 -10.62
CA HIS A 119 -8.91 -0.11 -10.57
C HIS A 119 -8.53 -0.71 -11.95
N LYS A 120 -8.18 0.18 -12.89
CA LYS A 120 -7.88 -0.19 -14.30
C LYS A 120 -6.59 -0.99 -14.40
N ALA A 121 -6.41 -1.77 -15.47
CA ALA A 121 -5.21 -2.57 -15.70
C ALA A 121 -3.90 -1.76 -15.61
N ALA A 122 -3.90 -0.53 -16.13
CA ALA A 122 -2.75 0.38 -16.05
C ALA A 122 -2.36 0.76 -14.60
N ALA A 123 -3.33 0.82 -13.69
CA ALA A 123 -3.08 1.09 -12.28
C ALA A 123 -2.32 -0.08 -11.63
N PHE A 124 -2.74 -1.32 -11.91
CA PHE A 124 -2.03 -2.51 -11.43
C PHE A 124 -0.67 -2.71 -12.09
N ALA A 125 -0.52 -2.37 -13.39
CA ALA A 125 0.78 -2.35 -14.03
C ALA A 125 1.73 -1.37 -13.32
N ARG A 126 1.24 -0.20 -12.89
CA ARG A 126 2.05 0.74 -12.11
C ARG A 126 2.38 0.23 -10.71
N ALA A 127 1.44 -0.45 -10.04
CA ALA A 127 1.73 -1.10 -8.77
C ALA A 127 2.81 -2.17 -8.93
N GLN A 128 2.79 -2.98 -9.99
CA GLN A 128 3.85 -3.94 -10.28
C GLN A 128 5.19 -3.23 -10.55
N LEU A 129 5.21 -2.14 -11.31
CA LEU A 129 6.45 -1.38 -11.53
C LEU A 129 7.05 -0.86 -10.21
N LEU A 130 6.22 -0.42 -9.26
CA LEU A 130 6.71 -0.02 -7.93
C LEU A 130 7.33 -1.19 -7.17
N LEU A 131 6.74 -2.39 -7.26
CA LEU A 131 7.30 -3.62 -6.67
C LEU A 131 8.65 -3.95 -7.30
N ASP A 132 8.75 -3.89 -8.62
CA ASP A 132 9.98 -4.18 -9.36
C ASP A 132 11.10 -3.19 -9.00
N GLU A 133 10.79 -1.88 -8.94
CA GLU A 133 11.72 -0.82 -8.53
C GLU A 133 12.18 -1.02 -7.07
N VAL A 134 11.29 -1.39 -6.15
CA VAL A 134 11.66 -1.74 -4.76
C VAL A 134 12.58 -2.96 -4.73
N GLY A 135 12.30 -3.98 -5.54
CA GLY A 135 13.13 -5.17 -5.67
C GLY A 135 14.55 -4.86 -6.09
N GLN A 136 14.73 -3.94 -7.05
CA GLN A 136 16.04 -3.47 -7.50
C GLN A 136 16.84 -2.78 -6.39
N LEU A 137 16.20 -1.98 -5.53
CA LEU A 137 16.87 -1.33 -4.40
C LEU A 137 17.36 -2.33 -3.34
N THR A 138 16.62 -3.42 -3.14
CA THR A 138 16.98 -4.45 -2.14
C THR A 138 17.95 -5.50 -2.67
N ALA A 139 18.13 -5.59 -3.99
CA ALA A 139 19.04 -6.54 -4.62
C ALA A 139 20.49 -6.04 -4.67
N VAL A 140 20.77 -4.78 -4.33
CA VAL A 140 22.14 -4.25 -4.29
C VAL A 140 22.84 -4.78 -3.03
N PRO A 141 23.92 -5.59 -3.15
CA PRO A 141 24.73 -5.95 -2.01
C PRO A 141 25.38 -4.69 -1.43
N ALA A 142 25.36 -4.57 -0.11
CA ALA A 142 26.08 -3.52 0.63
C ALA A 142 27.59 -3.59 0.43
#